data_AF-A0A380FHJ6-F1
#
_entry.id   AF-A0A380FHJ6-F1
#
_cell.length_a   1.000
_cell.length_b   1.000
_cell.length_c   1.000
_cell.angle_alpha   90.00
_cell.angle_beta   90.00
_cell.angle_gamma   90.00
#
_symmetry.space_group_name_H-M   'P 1'
#
loop_
_entity.id
_entity.type
_entity.pdbx_description
1 polymer ?
#
loop_
_entity_poly.entity_id
_entity_poly.type
_entity_poly.pdbx_seq_one_letter_code
_entity_poly.pdbx_strand_id
1 'polypeptide(L)' 'MLFGAWSNHLIHLKALKKVTSGYMGGHVDNPTYEQVKTGETGHLETVEIEYDVALFFV' A
#
# COMPACT_ATOMS: atom_id res chain seq x y z
N MET A 1 -7.66 7.59 -3.02
CA MET A 1 -6.47 7.13 -3.76
C MET A 1 -5.57 8.31 -4.15
N LEU A 2 -5.01 9.02 -3.16
CA LEU A 2 -4.03 10.09 -3.41
C LEU A 2 -2.59 9.56 -3.58
N PHE A 3 -2.36 8.26 -3.33
CA PHE A 3 -1.02 7.64 -3.30
C PHE A 3 -0.60 6.83 -4.54
N GLY A 4 -1.49 6.58 -5.50
CA GLY A 4 -1.15 5.77 -6.69
C GLY A 4 -0.05 6.38 -7.57
N ALA A 5 0.17 7.70 -7.49
CA ALA A 5 1.24 8.38 -8.20
C ALA A 5 2.62 8.22 -7.51
N TRP A 6 2.64 8.01 -6.20
CA TRP A 6 3.87 7.91 -5.40
C TRP A 6 4.42 6.48 -5.35
N SER A 7 3.54 5.46 -5.40
CA SER A 7 3.96 4.05 -5.43
C SER A 7 4.87 3.73 -6.62
N ASN A 8 4.63 4.36 -7.77
CA ASN A 8 5.41 4.11 -8.98
C ASN A 8 6.82 4.74 -8.97
N HIS A 9 7.09 5.69 -8.07
CA HIS A 9 8.44 6.23 -7.92
C HIS A 9 9.37 5.28 -7.17
N LEU A 10 8.83 4.44 -6.29
CA LEU A 10 9.62 3.50 -5.49
C LEU A 10 10.20 2.35 -6.33
N ILE A 11 9.55 1.98 -7.44
CA ILE A 11 9.93 0.83 -8.29
C ILE A 11 11.30 0.99 -8.99
N HIS A 12 11.94 2.16 -8.92
CA HIS A 12 13.31 2.33 -9.43
C HIS A 12 14.37 1.65 -8.55
N LEU A 13 14.03 1.25 -7.32
CA LEU A 13 14.90 0.47 -6.47
C LEU A 13 14.94 -0.98 -6.99
N LYS A 14 16.12 -1.43 -7.43
CA LYS A 14 16.37 -2.81 -7.93
C LYS A 14 15.84 -3.92 -7.00
N ALA A 15 15.72 -3.64 -5.72
CA ALA A 15 15.24 -4.61 -4.74
C ALA A 15 13.70 -4.71 -4.66
N LEU A 16 12.95 -3.73 -5.16
CA LEU A 16 11.48 -3.75 -5.09
C LEU A 16 10.88 -4.59 -6.23
N LYS A 17 10.03 -5.55 -5.88
CA LYS A 17 9.34 -6.44 -6.82
C LYS A 17 7.96 -5.92 -7.17
N LYS A 18 7.19 -5.47 -6.18
CA LYS A 18 5.80 -5.04 -6.37
C LYS A 18 5.36 -4.09 -5.27
N VAL A 19 4.53 -3.14 -5.64
CA VAL A 19 3.93 -2.15 -4.74
C VAL A 19 2.42 -2.19 -4.96
N THR A 20 1.65 -2.48 -3.91
CA THR A 20 0.19 -2.58 -3.97
C THR A 20 -0.42 -1.55 -3.03
N SER A 21 -1.34 -0.73 -3.52
CA SER A 21 -2.09 0.22 -2.67
C SER A 21 -3.31 -0.46 -2.05
N GLY A 22 -3.59 -0.17 -0.78
CA GLY A 22 -4.69 -0.79 -0.05
C GLY A 22 -5.11 0.00 1.20
N TYR A 23 -5.83 -0.71 2.07
CA TYR A 23 -6.43 -0.18 3.29
C TYR A 23 -6.15 -1.14 4.45
N MET A 24 -5.67 -0.63 5.59
CA MET A 24 -5.37 -1.46 6.76
C MET A 24 -5.62 -0.70 8.07
N GLY A 25 -5.79 -1.45 9.17
CA GLY A 25 -5.87 -0.90 10.53
C GLY A 25 -7.29 -0.57 11.01
N GLY A 26 -8.29 -0.77 10.17
CA GLY A 26 -9.70 -0.63 10.52
C GLY A 26 -10.32 -1.92 11.04
N HIS A 27 -11.62 -1.86 11.31
CA HIS A 27 -12.40 -2.95 11.94
C HIS A 27 -13.41 -3.60 11.00
N VAL A 28 -13.54 -3.09 9.76
CA VAL A 28 -14.44 -3.65 8.74
C VAL A 28 -13.67 -4.63 7.87
N ASP A 29 -14.12 -5.89 7.77
CA ASP A 29 -13.49 -6.88 6.91
C ASP A 29 -13.74 -6.59 5.42
N ASN A 30 -12.68 -6.66 4.61
CA ASN A 30 -12.70 -6.44 3.16
C ASN A 30 -13.51 -5.19 2.73
N PRO A 31 -13.15 -3.99 3.22
CA PRO A 31 -13.92 -2.78 2.95
C PRO A 31 -13.81 -2.40 1.48
N THR A 32 -14.90 -1.88 0.92
CA THR A 32 -14.88 -1.26 -0.41
C THR A 32 -14.31 0.15 -0.32
N TYR A 33 -13.84 0.69 -1.45
CA TYR A 33 -13.32 2.06 -1.54
C TYR A 33 -14.31 3.10 -0.99
N GLU A 34 -15.59 2.98 -1.35
CA GLU A 34 -16.61 3.92 -0.90
C GLU A 34 -16.85 3.85 0.61
N GLN A 35 -16.73 2.66 1.22
CA GLN A 35 -16.82 2.51 2.68
C GLN A 35 -15.61 3.14 3.37
N VAL A 36 -14.40 2.95 2.86
CA VAL A 36 -13.22 3.58 3.46
C VAL A 36 -13.30 5.11 3.35
N LYS A 37 -13.83 5.62 2.24
CA LYS A 37 -14.01 7.05 2.01
C LYS A 37 -14.96 7.73 3.00
N THR A 38 -15.90 7.00 3.62
CA THR A 38 -16.75 7.59 4.68
C THR A 38 -15.97 7.89 5.96
N GLY A 39 -14.78 7.28 6.13
CA GLY A 39 -13.96 7.39 7.34
C GLY A 39 -14.46 6.54 8.52
N GLU A 40 -15.62 5.89 8.39
CA GLU A 40 -16.24 5.14 9.50
C GLU A 40 -15.60 3.77 9.70
N THR A 41 -14.96 3.21 8.68
CA THR A 41 -14.34 1.87 8.75
C THR A 41 -13.07 1.83 9.61
N GLY A 42 -12.51 2.99 9.93
CA GLY A 42 -11.23 3.14 10.65
C GLY A 42 -9.99 2.70 9.86
N HIS A 43 -10.12 2.32 8.58
CA HIS A 43 -8.98 1.95 7.76
C HIS A 43 -8.18 3.18 7.30
N LEU A 44 -6.86 3.05 7.31
CA LEU A 44 -5.93 4.02 6.77
C LEU A 44 -5.48 3.59 5.37
N GLU A 45 -5.17 4.57 4.52
CA GLU A 45 -4.50 4.31 3.24
C GLU A 45 -3.10 3.74 3.51
N THR A 46 -2.84 2.53 3.03
CA THR A 46 -1.55 1.83 3.20
C THR A 46 -1.00 1.35 1.87
N VAL A 47 0.30 1.07 1.87
CA VAL A 47 1.01 0.52 0.72
C VAL A 47 1.75 -0.74 1.16
N GLU A 48 1.47 -1.84 0.50
CA GLU A 48 2.20 -3.09 0.65
C GLU A 48 3.37 -3.10 -0.34
N ILE A 49 4.56 -3.40 0.16
CA ILE A 49 5.79 -3.45 -0.63
C ILE A 49 6.36 -4.87 -0.55
N GLU A 50 6.38 -5.54 -1.70
CA GLU A 50 7.09 -6.80 -1.89
C GLU A 50 8.51 -6.49 -2.40
N TYR A 51 9.53 -6.94 -1.70
CA TYR A 51 10.93 -6.67 -2.04
C TYR A 51 11.84 -7.89 -1.80
N ASP A 52 12.98 -7.91 -2.48
CA ASP A 52 14.03 -8.89 -2.29
C ASP A 52 15.05 -8.40 -1.25
N VAL A 53 15.09 -9.07 -0.10
CA VAL A 53 16.00 -8.75 1.00
C VAL A 53 17.46 -8.98 0.58
N ALA A 54 17.74 -9.93 -0.31
CA ALA A 54 19.10 -10.26 -0.73
C ALA A 54 19.76 -9.15 -1.55
N LEU A 55 18.97 -8.26 -2.15
CA LEU A 55 19.45 -7.12 -2.93
C LEU A 55 19.61 -5.83 -2.09
N PHE A 56 19.23 -5.87 -0.82
CA PHE A 56 19.26 -4.70 0.08
C PHE A 56 20.54 -4.59 0.91
N PHE A 57 21.31 -5.68 1.01
CA PHE A 57 22.60 -5.71 1.70
C PHE A 57 23.73 -5.94 0.68
N VAL A 58 24.29 -4.85 0.16
CA VAL A 58 25.62 -4.81 -0.48
C VAL A 58 26.44 -3.76 0.23
#